data_AF-A0A023GAJ3-F1
#
_entry.id   AF-A0A023GAJ3-F1
#
_cell.length_a   1.000
_cell.length_b   1.000
_cell.length_c   1.000
_cell.angle_alpha   90.00
_cell.angle_beta   90.00
_cell.angle_gamma   90.00
#
_symmetry.space_group_name_H-M   'P 1'
#
loop_
_entity.id
_entity.type
_entity.pdbx_description
1 polymer ?
#
loop_
_entity_poly.entity_id
_entity_poly.type
_entity_poly.pdbx_seq_one_letter_code
_entity_poly.pdbx_strand_id
1 'polypeptide(L)'
;MFIKPVLSAVRSHRVPWMLGRRLAALSVARLHVKQALDASTTRCRSSQIRPCALGIRLVTTSSVNFQDLTYEDLNALLLGGDIQLIDVREPAEVAASGKIGNAINIPLGQVKDALLMSDETFQKTYHAQKPQSYDHNIVFYGAGPIKSQAALKLAHKAGYIHAREYSGGWDDYQKKRR
;
A
#
# COMPACT_ATOMS: atom_id res chain seq x y z
N MET A 1 31.91 50.80 44.20
CA MET A 1 31.53 51.51 42.96
C MET A 1 30.87 50.49 42.06
N PHE A 2 29.53 50.46 41.98
CA PHE A 2 28.70 51.22 41.02
C PHE A 2 29.00 50.74 39.57
N ILE A 3 28.12 50.22 38.70
CA ILE A 3 26.64 50.18 38.52
C ILE A 3 26.30 48.96 37.62
N LYS A 4 25.04 48.52 37.67
CA LYS A 4 24.41 47.40 36.95
C LYS A 4 24.23 47.64 35.40
N PRO A 5 23.34 46.92 34.66
CA PRO A 5 23.65 46.24 33.39
C PRO A 5 22.96 46.95 32.19
N VAL A 6 23.10 46.40 30.97
CA VAL A 6 22.19 46.75 29.86
C VAL A 6 21.53 45.47 29.33
N LEU A 7 20.30 45.24 29.80
CA LEU A 7 19.30 44.48 29.05
C LEU A 7 18.86 45.35 27.86
N SER A 8 18.90 44.80 26.64
CA SER A 8 18.10 45.33 25.55
C SER A 8 16.79 44.55 25.48
N ALA A 9 15.71 45.24 25.81
CA ALA A 9 14.34 44.83 25.62
C ALA A 9 13.84 45.22 24.21
N VAL A 10 12.64 44.72 23.88
CA VAL A 10 11.70 45.19 22.83
C VAL A 10 12.02 44.62 21.43
N ARG A 11 11.09 43.96 20.69
CA ARG A 11 9.67 44.29 20.49
C ARG A 11 8.86 43.05 20.10
N SER A 12 7.80 42.81 20.86
CA SER A 12 6.65 41.99 20.46
C SER A 12 5.90 42.71 19.33
N HIS A 13 5.65 42.02 18.21
CA HIS A 13 4.60 42.42 17.27
C HIS A 13 3.51 41.35 17.27
N ARG A 14 2.57 41.60 18.18
CA ARG A 14 1.22 41.06 18.23
C ARG A 14 0.50 41.50 16.95
N VAL A 15 -0.01 40.58 16.15
CA VAL A 15 -0.96 40.84 15.05
C VAL A 15 -2.35 40.46 15.53
N PRO A 16 -3.29 41.42 15.65
CA PRO A 16 -4.70 41.13 15.88
C PRO A 16 -5.54 41.55 14.68
N TRP A 17 -6.37 40.65 14.14
CA TRP A 17 -7.75 41.00 13.79
C TRP A 17 -8.61 39.76 13.53
N MET A 18 -9.71 39.74 14.28
CA MET A 18 -10.89 38.91 14.14
C MET A 18 -11.67 39.28 12.89
N LEU A 19 -12.31 38.29 12.24
CA LEU A 19 -13.60 38.34 11.54
C LEU A 19 -13.76 36.92 10.93
N GLY A 20 -14.56 36.00 11.45
CA GLY A 20 -15.95 36.16 11.84
C GLY A 20 -16.86 35.92 10.64
N ARG A 21 -16.99 34.67 10.14
CA ARG A 21 -18.05 34.29 9.20
C ARG A 21 -18.62 32.89 9.51
N ARG A 22 -19.67 32.95 10.34
CA ARG A 22 -20.98 32.28 10.26
C ARG A 22 -21.07 30.94 9.52
N LEU A 23 -21.49 29.96 10.31
CA LEU A 23 -22.18 28.72 9.98
C LEU A 23 -23.21 28.89 8.84
N ALA A 24 -23.13 28.01 7.84
CA ALA A 24 -24.27 27.65 7.02
C ALA A 24 -24.49 26.14 7.16
N ALA A 25 -25.45 25.77 8.01
CA ALA A 25 -26.05 24.45 8.01
C ALA A 25 -27.00 24.38 6.82
N LEU A 26 -26.77 23.46 5.89
CA LEU A 26 -27.70 23.15 4.81
C LEU A 26 -28.18 21.70 4.95
N SER A 27 -29.40 21.64 5.47
CA SER A 27 -30.48 20.66 5.31
C SER A 27 -30.15 19.24 4.82
N VAL A 28 -30.34 18.29 5.73
CA VAL A 28 -30.61 16.88 5.46
C VAL A 28 -31.90 16.77 4.64
N ALA A 29 -31.81 16.39 3.37
CA ALA A 29 -32.95 15.98 2.58
C ALA A 29 -33.02 14.44 2.56
N ARG A 30 -33.87 13.91 3.44
CA ARG A 30 -34.32 12.53 3.49
C ARG A 30 -35.39 12.35 2.41
N LEU A 31 -35.09 11.65 1.31
CA LEU A 31 -36.14 11.06 0.48
C LEU A 31 -36.08 9.53 0.58
N HIS A 32 -37.08 9.02 1.29
CA HIS A 32 -37.60 7.67 1.12
C HIS A 32 -38.08 7.49 -0.31
N VAL A 33 -37.60 6.47 -1.00
CA VAL A 33 -38.33 5.85 -2.10
C VAL A 33 -38.39 4.35 -1.83
N LYS A 34 -39.60 3.84 -2.04
CA LYS A 34 -40.17 2.64 -1.44
C LYS A 34 -39.66 1.36 -2.10
N GLN A 35 -39.61 0.29 -1.31
CA GLN A 35 -39.72 -1.07 -1.83
C GLN A 35 -41.00 -1.22 -2.65
N ALA A 36 -40.88 -1.84 -3.81
CA ALA A 36 -41.96 -2.61 -4.41
C ALA A 36 -41.34 -3.95 -4.86
N LEU A 37 -41.59 -4.98 -4.05
CA LEU A 37 -41.68 -6.34 -4.56
C LEU A 37 -42.91 -6.37 -5.46
N ASP A 38 -42.78 -6.92 -6.66
CA ASP A 38 -43.87 -7.65 -7.29
C ASP A 38 -43.28 -8.83 -8.07
N ALA A 39 -43.35 -9.99 -7.41
CA ALA A 39 -43.35 -11.25 -8.09
C ALA A 39 -44.70 -11.38 -8.80
N SER A 40 -44.67 -11.50 -10.13
CA SER A 40 -45.83 -11.97 -10.87
C SER A 40 -45.36 -12.89 -11.99
N THR A 41 -45.44 -14.18 -11.66
CA THR A 41 -45.61 -15.30 -12.56
C THR A 41 -46.53 -14.92 -13.71
N THR A 42 -46.01 -14.85 -14.93
CA THR A 42 -46.84 -14.98 -16.12
C THR A 42 -46.19 -15.93 -17.10
N ARG A 43 -46.85 -17.07 -17.24
CA ARG A 43 -46.64 -18.15 -18.18
C ARG A 43 -46.67 -17.61 -19.61
N CYS A 44 -45.52 -17.40 -20.23
CA CYS A 44 -45.45 -17.17 -21.67
C CYS A 44 -45.50 -18.52 -22.40
N ARG A 45 -46.66 -18.78 -22.99
CA ARG A 45 -46.95 -19.93 -23.83
C ARG A 45 -46.39 -19.66 -25.23
N SER A 46 -45.53 -20.57 -25.68
CA SER A 46 -45.21 -20.92 -27.08
C SER A 46 -45.01 -19.79 -28.09
N SER A 47 -43.78 -19.65 -28.57
CA SER A 47 -43.48 -19.86 -29.99
C SER A 47 -41.96 -19.96 -30.15
N GLN A 48 -41.58 -20.84 -31.06
CA GLN A 48 -40.26 -21.42 -31.20
C GLN A 48 -39.22 -20.36 -31.61
N ILE A 49 -38.26 -20.10 -30.73
CA ILE A 49 -36.96 -19.55 -31.13
C ILE A 49 -35.95 -20.63 -30.76
N ARG A 50 -35.43 -21.32 -31.76
CA ARG A 50 -34.27 -22.21 -31.60
C ARG A 50 -33.09 -21.34 -31.20
N PRO A 51 -32.55 -21.43 -29.97
CA PRO A 51 -31.29 -20.79 -29.67
C PRO A 51 -30.23 -21.62 -30.40
N CYS A 52 -29.43 -20.99 -31.26
CA CYS A 52 -28.17 -21.58 -31.69
C CYS A 52 -27.38 -21.91 -30.42
N ALA A 53 -27.10 -23.19 -30.21
CA ALA A 53 -26.16 -23.66 -29.20
C ALA A 53 -24.73 -23.27 -29.63
N LEU A 54 -24.44 -21.96 -29.61
CA LEU A 54 -23.08 -21.46 -29.55
C LEU A 54 -22.72 -21.47 -28.07
N GLY A 55 -21.93 -22.48 -27.70
CA GLY A 55 -21.47 -22.68 -26.34
C GLY A 55 -20.89 -21.40 -25.77
N ILE A 56 -21.62 -20.79 -24.84
CA ILE A 56 -21.07 -19.79 -23.95
C ILE A 56 -20.11 -20.56 -23.05
N ARG A 57 -18.83 -20.57 -23.43
CA ARG A 57 -17.76 -21.08 -22.58
C ARG A 57 -17.72 -20.16 -21.37
N LEU A 58 -18.20 -20.66 -20.22
CA LEU A 58 -18.09 -19.97 -18.94
C LEU A 58 -16.59 -19.75 -18.67
N VAL A 59 -16.11 -18.53 -18.86
CA VAL A 59 -14.76 -18.14 -18.46
C VAL A 59 -14.78 -18.06 -16.93
N THR A 60 -14.31 -19.13 -16.28
CA THR A 60 -13.98 -19.08 -14.86
C THR A 60 -12.84 -18.09 -14.71
N THR A 61 -13.11 -16.90 -14.17
CA THR A 61 -12.05 -16.01 -13.71
C THR A 61 -11.32 -16.74 -12.59
N SER A 62 -10.17 -17.35 -12.89
CA SER A 62 -9.28 -17.87 -11.85
C SER A 62 -8.97 -16.71 -10.91
N SER A 63 -9.12 -16.92 -9.60
CA SER A 63 -8.78 -15.91 -8.59
C SER A 63 -7.34 -15.46 -8.79
N VAL A 64 -7.15 -14.30 -9.43
CA VAL A 64 -5.84 -13.66 -9.55
C VAL A 64 -5.39 -13.28 -8.14
N ASN A 65 -4.23 -13.78 -7.74
CA ASN A 65 -3.67 -13.50 -6.45
C ASN A 65 -3.12 -12.06 -6.48
N PHE A 66 -3.94 -11.09 -6.08
CA PHE A 66 -3.58 -9.66 -6.10
C PHE A 66 -2.34 -9.30 -5.27
N GLN A 67 -1.88 -10.25 -4.44
CA GLN A 67 -0.72 -10.09 -3.57
C GLN A 67 0.59 -10.50 -4.25
N ASP A 68 0.56 -11.29 -5.32
CA ASP A 68 1.77 -11.74 -6.01
C ASP A 68 2.04 -10.83 -7.22
N LEU A 69 3.25 -10.31 -7.31
CA LEU A 69 3.71 -9.45 -8.38
C LEU A 69 4.54 -10.24 -9.40
N THR A 70 4.28 -9.98 -10.68
CA THR A 70 5.12 -10.48 -11.77
C THR A 70 6.34 -9.57 -11.95
N TYR A 71 7.33 -10.04 -12.72
CA TYR A 71 8.53 -9.26 -13.01
C TYR A 71 8.19 -8.01 -13.82
N GLU A 72 7.26 -8.15 -14.75
CA GLU A 72 6.78 -7.06 -15.62
C GLU A 72 6.13 -5.96 -14.77
N ASP A 73 5.28 -6.34 -13.80
CA ASP A 73 4.66 -5.40 -12.87
C ASP A 73 5.69 -4.72 -11.97
N LEU A 74 6.64 -5.49 -11.42
CA LEU A 74 7.72 -4.96 -10.59
C LEU A 74 8.56 -3.94 -11.37
N ASN A 75 8.90 -4.24 -12.63
CA ASN A 75 9.67 -3.33 -13.47
C ASN A 75 8.88 -2.06 -13.80
N ALA A 76 7.58 -2.16 -14.08
CA ALA A 76 6.73 -0.99 -14.28
C ALA A 76 6.68 -0.09 -13.04
N LEU A 77 6.57 -0.67 -11.83
CA LEU A 77 6.60 0.07 -10.58
C LEU A 77 7.97 0.71 -10.30
N LEU A 78 9.06 0.02 -10.62
CA LEU A 78 10.43 0.57 -10.51
C LEU A 78 10.65 1.76 -11.44
N LEU A 79 10.15 1.70 -12.68
CA LEU A 79 10.22 2.82 -13.64
C LEU A 79 9.35 4.00 -13.22
N GLY A 80 8.20 3.73 -12.57
CA GLY A 80 7.33 4.76 -12.03
C GLY A 80 7.89 5.48 -10.80
N GLY A 81 8.85 4.87 -10.09
CA GLY A 81 9.46 5.45 -8.88
C GLY A 81 8.56 5.48 -7.64
N ASP A 82 7.30 5.07 -7.78
CA ASP A 82 6.31 4.96 -6.71
C ASP A 82 6.27 3.52 -6.16
N ILE A 83 7.41 3.07 -5.64
CA ILE A 83 7.54 1.74 -5.03
C ILE A 83 8.39 1.78 -3.77
N GLN A 84 7.86 1.16 -2.72
CA GLN A 84 8.59 0.88 -1.49
C GLN A 84 9.00 -0.59 -1.50
N LEU A 85 10.17 -0.84 -2.07
CA LEU A 85 10.71 -2.18 -2.25
C LEU A 85 11.55 -2.59 -1.03
N ILE A 86 11.19 -3.70 -0.39
CA ILE A 86 11.81 -4.20 0.83
C ILE A 86 12.47 -5.57 0.56
N ASP A 87 13.78 -5.63 0.76
CA ASP A 87 14.60 -6.83 0.64
C ASP A 87 14.69 -7.54 1.99
N VAL A 88 14.11 -8.74 2.07
CA VAL A 88 14.02 -9.51 3.33
C VAL A 88 15.12 -10.56 3.51
N ARG A 89 16.16 -10.52 2.67
CA ARG A 89 17.34 -11.37 2.78
C ARG A 89 18.24 -10.95 3.94
N GLU A 90 19.11 -11.87 4.37
CA GLU A 90 20.10 -11.54 5.38
C GLU A 90 21.15 -10.56 4.81
N PRO A 91 21.71 -9.65 5.62
CA PRO A 91 22.62 -8.62 5.13
C PRO A 91 23.87 -9.20 4.44
N ALA A 92 24.33 -10.37 4.87
CA ALA A 92 25.44 -11.08 4.25
C ALA A 92 25.14 -11.53 2.80
N GLU A 93 23.92 -11.99 2.52
CA GLU A 93 23.48 -12.38 1.18
C GLU A 93 23.42 -11.16 0.25
N VAL A 94 22.91 -10.04 0.78
CA VAL A 94 22.81 -8.76 0.07
C VAL A 94 24.19 -8.19 -0.23
N ALA A 95 25.12 -8.25 0.72
CA ALA A 95 26.50 -7.80 0.53
C ALA A 95 27.24 -8.57 -0.58
N ALA A 96 26.95 -9.87 -0.73
CA ALA A 96 27.58 -10.72 -1.74
C ALA A 96 26.98 -10.55 -3.15
N SER A 97 25.65 -10.44 -3.24
CA SER A 97 24.93 -10.47 -4.52
C SER A 97 24.48 -9.08 -5.04
N GLY A 98 24.42 -8.10 -4.15
CA GLY A 98 23.80 -6.80 -4.41
C GLY A 98 22.30 -6.82 -4.11
N LYS A 99 21.62 -5.72 -4.48
CA LYS A 99 20.17 -5.50 -4.26
C LYS A 99 19.52 -4.86 -5.47
N ILE A 100 18.18 -4.85 -5.50
CA ILE A 100 17.40 -4.23 -6.58
C ILE A 100 17.32 -2.72 -6.33
N GLY A 101 17.93 -1.89 -7.19
CA GLY A 101 17.74 -0.44 -7.21
C GLY A 101 17.74 0.26 -5.84
N ASN A 102 16.63 0.92 -5.50
CA ASN A 102 16.38 1.65 -4.26
C ASN A 102 15.82 0.79 -3.12
N ALA A 103 15.94 -0.55 -3.19
CA ALA A 103 15.44 -1.43 -2.15
C ALA A 103 16.09 -1.18 -0.78
N ILE A 104 15.27 -1.26 0.26
CA ILE A 104 15.66 -1.17 1.66
C ILE A 104 15.83 -2.59 2.19
N ASN A 105 16.98 -2.90 2.81
CA ASN A 105 17.18 -4.22 3.40
C ASN A 105 16.65 -4.27 4.82
N ILE A 106 15.65 -5.13 5.05
CA ILE A 106 15.05 -5.42 6.35
C ILE A 106 14.99 -6.94 6.49
N PRO A 107 15.98 -7.57 7.16
CA PRO A 107 16.04 -9.02 7.29
C PRO A 107 14.75 -9.60 7.86
N LEU A 108 14.35 -10.79 7.40
CA LEU A 108 13.05 -11.41 7.75
C LEU A 108 12.75 -11.40 9.25
N GLY A 109 13.75 -11.69 10.10
CA GLY A 109 13.61 -11.71 11.55
C GLY A 109 13.26 -10.35 12.17
N GLN A 110 13.58 -9.25 11.49
CA GLN A 110 13.37 -7.88 11.95
C GLN A 110 12.13 -7.21 11.34
N VAL A 111 11.53 -7.80 10.30
CA VAL A 111 10.39 -7.20 9.56
C VAL A 111 9.25 -6.79 10.49
N LYS A 112 8.84 -7.67 11.40
CA LYS A 112 7.72 -7.39 12.31
C LYS A 112 8.01 -6.17 13.19
N ASP A 113 9.21 -6.11 13.78
CA ASP A 113 9.58 -5.03 14.70
C ASP A 113 9.83 -3.72 13.94
N ALA A 114 10.42 -3.79 12.74
CA ALA A 114 10.61 -2.67 11.83
C ALA A 114 9.29 -2.01 11.41
N LEU A 115 8.24 -2.79 11.20
CA LEU A 115 6.93 -2.25 10.84
C LEU A 115 6.17 -1.63 12.03
N LEU A 116 6.49 -2.04 13.25
CA LEU A 116 5.83 -1.58 14.49
C LEU A 116 6.56 -0.43 15.21
N MET A 117 7.87 -0.24 14.97
CA MET A 117 8.65 0.85 15.58
C MET A 117 8.22 2.24 15.11
N SER A 118 8.69 3.30 15.76
CA SER A 118 8.38 4.68 15.36
C SER A 118 9.14 5.10 14.11
N ASP A 119 8.56 6.02 13.34
CA ASP A 119 9.11 6.51 12.07
C ASP A 119 10.54 7.07 12.24
N GLU A 120 10.80 7.79 13.33
CA GLU A 120 12.11 8.34 13.65
C GLU A 120 13.16 7.22 13.87
N THR A 121 12.80 6.17 14.61
CA THR A 121 13.70 5.03 14.87
C THR A 121 13.94 4.21 13.61
N PHE A 122 12.91 4.03 12.78
CA PHE A 122 13.02 3.37 11.49
C PHE A 122 13.98 4.11 10.57
N GLN A 123 13.82 5.43 10.44
CA GLN A 123 14.67 6.26 9.59
C GLN A 123 16.13 6.28 10.05
N LYS A 124 16.39 6.27 11.37
CA LYS A 124 17.75 6.16 11.92
C LYS A 124 18.40 4.81 11.63
N THR A 125 17.63 3.73 11.64
CA THR A 125 18.13 2.35 11.52
C THR A 125 18.33 1.93 10.06
N TYR A 126 17.35 2.20 9.20
CA TYR A 126 17.33 1.74 7.81
C TYR A 126 17.65 2.85 6.80
N HIS A 127 17.85 4.10 7.27
CA HIS A 127 18.14 5.27 6.45
C HIS A 127 17.11 5.52 5.34
N ALA A 128 15.86 5.15 5.60
CA ALA A 128 14.76 5.25 4.66
C ALA A 128 13.47 5.68 5.36
N GLN A 129 12.51 6.19 4.58
CA GLN A 129 11.18 6.52 5.09
C GLN A 129 10.43 5.23 5.42
N LYS A 130 9.71 5.24 6.54
CA LYS A 130 8.94 4.09 6.97
C LYS A 130 7.70 3.93 6.07
N PRO A 131 7.41 2.71 5.58
CA PRO A 131 6.16 2.42 4.88
C PRO A 131 4.96 2.73 5.77
N GLN A 132 3.89 3.28 5.20
CA GLN A 132 2.65 3.53 5.92
C GLN A 132 1.67 2.36 5.72
N SER A 133 0.81 2.09 6.70
CA SER A 133 -0.10 0.93 6.66
C SER A 133 -1.14 0.98 5.53
N TYR A 134 -1.45 2.18 5.03
CA TYR A 134 -2.39 2.42 3.94
C TYR A 134 -1.72 2.43 2.55
N ASP A 135 -0.40 2.31 2.46
CA ASP A 135 0.30 2.36 1.18
C ASP A 135 0.06 1.06 0.36
N HIS A 136 -0.23 1.21 -0.93
CA HIS A 136 -0.48 0.09 -1.85
C HIS A 136 0.79 -0.44 -2.54
N ASN A 137 1.88 0.31 -2.48
CA ASN A 137 3.11 0.05 -3.24
C ASN A 137 4.23 -0.53 -2.36
N ILE A 138 3.88 -1.21 -1.28
CA ILE A 138 4.81 -1.94 -0.43
C ILE A 138 5.00 -3.34 -1.02
N VAL A 139 6.24 -3.63 -1.43
CA VAL A 139 6.59 -4.89 -2.07
C VAL A 139 7.71 -5.57 -1.33
N PHE A 140 7.48 -6.80 -0.88
CA PHE A 140 8.49 -7.63 -0.23
C PHE A 140 9.10 -8.60 -1.23
N TYR A 141 10.43 -8.71 -1.26
CA TYR A 141 11.13 -9.75 -2.01
C TYR A 141 12.24 -10.38 -1.20
N GLY A 142 12.46 -11.68 -1.40
CA GLY A 142 13.56 -12.43 -0.81
C GLY A 142 14.48 -13.03 -1.87
N ALA A 143 15.26 -14.04 -1.49
CA ALA A 143 15.99 -14.87 -2.47
C ALA A 143 15.01 -15.65 -3.37
N GLY A 144 13.87 -16.05 -2.80
CA GLY A 144 12.75 -16.70 -3.49
C GLY A 144 11.47 -16.57 -2.67
N PRO A 145 10.44 -17.41 -2.89
CA PRO A 145 9.09 -17.19 -2.39
C PRO A 145 8.94 -17.41 -0.87
N ILE A 146 9.82 -18.20 -0.26
CA ILE A 146 9.69 -18.58 1.16
C ILE A 146 9.81 -17.33 2.07
N LYS A 147 10.85 -16.51 1.85
CA LYS A 147 11.09 -15.33 2.68
C LYS A 147 10.10 -14.21 2.36
N SER A 148 9.80 -13.97 1.08
CA SER A 148 8.84 -12.94 0.67
C SER A 148 7.45 -13.21 1.26
N GLN A 149 6.98 -14.46 1.21
CA GLN A 149 5.65 -14.81 1.69
C GLN A 149 5.57 -14.75 3.21
N ALA A 150 6.64 -15.15 3.90
CA ALA A 150 6.75 -15.00 5.34
C ALA A 150 6.68 -13.52 5.76
N ALA A 151 7.41 -12.65 5.06
CA ALA A 151 7.38 -11.21 5.31
C ALA A 151 6.00 -10.60 5.04
N LEU A 152 5.35 -10.97 3.94
CA LEU A 152 3.99 -10.54 3.61
C LEU A 152 3.01 -10.90 4.74
N LYS A 153 3.05 -12.14 5.23
CA LYS A 153 2.22 -12.59 6.35
C LYS A 153 2.49 -11.80 7.64
N LEU A 154 3.75 -11.43 7.91
CA LEU A 154 4.10 -10.59 9.06
C LEU A 154 3.59 -9.16 8.89
N ALA A 155 3.71 -8.59 7.69
CA ALA A 155 3.22 -7.26 7.37
C ALA A 155 1.69 -7.15 7.51
N HIS A 156 0.95 -8.15 7.01
CA HIS A 156 -0.50 -8.22 7.18
C HIS A 156 -0.90 -8.28 8.66
N LYS A 157 -0.18 -9.06 9.47
CA LYS A 157 -0.38 -9.11 10.93
C LYS A 157 -0.08 -7.78 11.63
N ALA A 158 0.82 -6.98 11.06
CA ALA A 158 1.14 -5.63 11.56
C ALA A 158 0.17 -4.55 11.03
N GLY A 159 -0.82 -4.91 10.21
CA GLY A 159 -1.86 -4.00 9.70
C GLY A 159 -1.63 -3.46 8.29
N TYR A 160 -0.61 -3.93 7.58
CA TYR A 160 -0.31 -3.51 6.20
C TYR A 160 -1.11 -4.36 5.20
N ILE A 161 -2.41 -4.07 5.05
CA ILE A 161 -3.34 -4.91 4.29
C ILE A 161 -3.06 -4.96 2.78
N HIS A 162 -2.42 -3.91 2.23
CA HIS A 162 -2.15 -3.76 0.81
C HIS A 162 -0.72 -4.14 0.42
N ALA A 163 0.06 -4.68 1.36
CA ALA A 163 1.36 -5.23 1.07
C ALA A 163 1.26 -6.34 0.00
N ARG A 164 2.23 -6.35 -0.90
CA ARG A 164 2.41 -7.35 -1.95
C ARG A 164 3.75 -8.05 -1.81
N GLU A 165 3.88 -9.21 -2.41
CA GLU A 165 5.13 -9.96 -2.53
C GLU A 165 5.56 -10.14 -3.97
N TYR A 166 6.86 -10.24 -4.18
CA TYR A 166 7.44 -10.67 -5.45
C TYR A 166 8.00 -12.09 -5.27
N SER A 167 7.19 -13.10 -5.64
CA SER A 167 7.50 -14.51 -5.40
C SER A 167 8.73 -15.02 -6.16
N GLY A 168 9.03 -14.42 -7.31
CA GLY A 168 10.22 -14.74 -8.11
C GLY A 168 11.54 -14.44 -7.39
N GLY A 169 11.52 -13.49 -6.45
CA GLY A 169 12.68 -13.12 -5.64
C GLY A 169 13.88 -12.62 -6.46
N TRP A 170 15.01 -12.54 -5.79
CA TRP A 170 16.26 -12.06 -6.39
C TRP A 170 16.71 -12.89 -7.60
N ASP A 171 16.54 -14.21 -7.54
CA ASP A 171 17.00 -15.12 -8.59
C ASP A 171 16.24 -14.91 -9.91
N ASP A 172 14.91 -14.71 -9.86
CA ASP A 172 14.11 -14.41 -11.05
C ASP A 172 14.45 -13.03 -11.61
N TYR A 173 14.62 -12.03 -10.74
CA TYR A 173 15.03 -10.69 -11.13
C TYR A 173 16.37 -10.69 -11.87
N GLN A 174 17.37 -11.43 -11.38
CA GLN A 174 18.66 -11.55 -12.04
C GLN A 174 18.60 -12.20 -13.42
N LYS A 175 17.71 -13.18 -13.60
CA LYS A 175 17.52 -13.87 -14.89
C LYS A 175 16.86 -12.97 -15.92
N LYS A 176 15.84 -12.20 -15.51
CA LYS A 176 15.01 -11.40 -16.41
C LYS A 176 15.53 -9.99 -16.68
N ARG A 177 16.36 -9.42 -15.79
CA ARG A 177 16.96 -8.08 -16.00
C ARG A 177 18.00 -8.00 -17.12
N ARG A 178 18.35 -9.14 -17.73
CA ARG A 178 19.42 -9.28 -18.71
C ARG A 178 18.88 -9.11 -20.11
#